data_AF-R9J290-F1
#
_entry.id   AF-R9J290-F1
#
_cell.length_a   1.000
_cell.length_b   1.000
_cell.length_c   1.000
_cell.angle_alpha   90.00
_cell.angle_beta   90.00
_cell.angle_gamma   90.00
#
_symmetry.space_group_name_H-M   'P 1'
#
loop_
_entity.id
_entity.type
_entity.pdbx_description
1 polymer ?
#
loop_
_entity_poly.entity_id
_entity_poly.type
_entity_poly.pdbx_seq_one_letter_code
_entity_poly.pdbx_strand_id
1 'polypeptide(L)'
;MHDFNCTQAADMNFELMAERTRYLKENPKGVQEMCKMMEDMRKESLKEVAKRMLADGMLTLEKIAEYAGLPLDEVKKLKAERTA
;
A
#
# COMPACT_ATOMS: atom_id res chain seq x y z
N MET A 1 -3.48 16.21 -20.96
CA MET A 1 -3.50 14.76 -21.22
C MET A 1 -4.85 14.26 -20.74
N HIS A 2 -5.78 13.98 -21.65
CA HIS A 2 -7.18 13.67 -21.29
C HIS A 2 -7.30 12.34 -20.53
N ASP A 3 -6.72 11.27 -21.09
CA ASP A 3 -6.90 9.91 -20.57
C ASP A 3 -6.33 9.69 -19.17
N PHE A 4 -5.22 10.35 -18.82
CA PHE A 4 -4.63 10.25 -17.47
C PHE A 4 -5.45 10.98 -16.39
N ASN A 5 -6.24 11.97 -16.80
CA ASN A 5 -7.18 12.67 -15.91
C ASN A 5 -8.57 12.02 -15.92
N CYS A 6 -8.79 11.04 -16.80
CA CYS A 6 -10.07 10.39 -16.98
C CYS A 6 -10.21 9.20 -16.02
N THR A 7 -11.35 9.10 -15.34
CA THR A 7 -11.62 8.02 -14.38
C THR A 7 -12.38 6.85 -14.99
N GLN A 8 -13.19 7.10 -16.02
CA GLN A 8 -14.04 6.09 -16.67
C GLN A 8 -13.39 5.60 -17.96
N ALA A 9 -13.45 4.28 -18.21
CA ALA A 9 -12.90 3.69 -19.43
C ALA A 9 -13.60 4.18 -20.70
N ALA A 10 -14.91 4.46 -20.63
CA ALA A 10 -15.71 4.91 -21.77
C ALA A 10 -15.34 6.31 -22.29
N ASP A 11 -14.75 7.14 -21.42
CA ASP A 11 -14.40 8.53 -21.72
C ASP A 11 -12.93 8.69 -22.13
N MET A 12 -12.17 7.60 -22.30
CA MET A 12 -10.77 7.62 -22.72
C MET A 12 -10.64 7.59 -24.25
N ASN A 13 -9.71 8.37 -24.81
CA ASN A 13 -9.48 8.42 -26.25
C ASN A 13 -8.59 7.27 -26.76
N PHE A 14 -7.71 6.73 -25.91
CA PHE A 14 -6.79 5.66 -26.27
C PHE A 14 -7.32 4.29 -25.83
N GLU A 15 -7.63 3.45 -26.81
CA GLU A 15 -8.27 2.14 -26.60
C GLU A 15 -7.48 1.23 -25.64
N LEU A 16 -6.14 1.22 -25.74
CA LEU A 16 -5.30 0.40 -24.84
C LEU A 16 -5.45 0.83 -23.36
N MET A 17 -5.58 2.14 -23.10
CA MET A 17 -5.76 2.66 -21.74
C MET A 17 -7.19 2.41 -21.25
N ALA A 18 -8.18 2.55 -22.14
CA ALA A 18 -9.58 2.22 -21.85
C ALA A 18 -9.74 0.75 -21.45
N GLU A 19 -9.19 -0.18 -22.23
CA GLU A 19 -9.28 -1.62 -21.99
C GLU A 19 -8.64 -2.01 -20.66
N ARG A 20 -7.45 -1.47 -20.37
CA ARG A 20 -6.75 -1.73 -19.11
C ARG A 20 -7.50 -1.15 -17.93
N THR A 21 -8.08 0.05 -18.07
CA THR A 21 -8.89 0.69 -17.03
C THR A 21 -10.16 -0.11 -16.75
N ARG A 22 -10.83 -0.62 -17.79
CA ARG A 22 -11.99 -1.51 -17.65
C ARG A 22 -11.62 -2.81 -16.94
N TYR A 23 -10.50 -3.44 -17.29
CA TYR A 23 -10.05 -4.64 -16.58
C TYR A 23 -9.80 -4.35 -15.09
N LEU A 24 -9.11 -3.25 -14.76
CA LEU A 24 -8.69 -2.95 -13.40
C LEU A 24 -9.80 -2.38 -12.50
N LYS A 25 -10.83 -1.74 -13.08
CA LYS A 25 -11.93 -1.08 -12.34
C LYS A 25 -13.29 -1.76 -12.47
N GLU A 26 -13.56 -2.48 -13.55
CA GLU A 26 -14.90 -3.05 -13.84
C GLU A 26 -14.91 -4.59 -13.78
N ASN A 27 -13.80 -5.26 -14.12
CA ASN A 27 -13.74 -6.73 -14.06
C ASN A 27 -13.48 -7.20 -12.61
N PRO A 28 -14.29 -8.11 -12.04
CA PRO A 28 -14.11 -8.58 -10.66
C PRO A 28 -12.71 -9.12 -10.35
N LYS A 29 -12.04 -9.79 -11.31
CA LYS A 29 -10.67 -10.28 -11.11
C LYS A 29 -9.66 -9.14 -10.99
N GLY A 30 -9.72 -8.16 -11.90
CA GLY A 30 -8.79 -7.03 -11.89
C GLY A 30 -9.05 -6.09 -10.71
N VAL A 31 -10.31 -5.91 -10.30
CA VAL A 31 -10.66 -5.16 -9.09
C VAL A 31 -10.08 -5.85 -7.85
N GLN A 32 -10.18 -7.18 -7.74
CA GLN A 32 -9.62 -7.91 -6.62
C GLN A 32 -8.09 -7.78 -6.55
N GLU A 33 -7.40 -7.87 -7.70
CA GLU A 33 -5.95 -7.65 -7.79
C GLU A 33 -5.57 -6.23 -7.35
N MET A 34 -6.33 -5.21 -7.80
CA MET A 34 -6.11 -3.82 -7.41
C MET A 34 -6.34 -3.58 -5.92
N CYS A 35 -7.42 -4.12 -5.34
CA CYS A 35 -7.67 -4.03 -3.91
C CYS A 35 -6.53 -4.65 -3.11
N LYS A 36 -6.04 -5.82 -3.52
CA LYS A 36 -4.91 -6.48 -2.86
C LYS A 36 -3.63 -5.63 -2.94
N MET A 37 -3.30 -5.09 -4.12
CA MET A 37 -2.14 -4.21 -4.27
C MET A 37 -2.24 -2.97 -3.37
N MET A 38 -3.42 -2.35 -3.28
CA MET A 38 -3.63 -1.20 -2.41
C MET A 38 -3.46 -1.54 -0.91
N GLU A 39 -3.94 -2.70 -0.49
CA GLU A 39 -3.73 -3.19 0.88
C GLU A 39 -2.26 -3.47 1.17
N ASP A 40 -1.54 -4.06 0.22
CA ASP A 40 -0.12 -4.38 0.37
C ASP A 40 0.72 -3.08 0.42
N MET A 41 0.43 -2.10 -0.45
CA MET A 41 1.04 -0.76 -0.37
C MET A 41 0.79 -0.09 0.99
N ARG A 42 -0.43 -0.20 1.52
CA ARG A 42 -0.75 0.34 2.85
C ARG A 42 0.09 -0.36 3.92
N LYS A 43 0.16 -1.69 3.91
CA LYS A 43 0.97 -2.46 4.87
C LYS A 43 2.45 -2.09 4.79
N GLU A 44 3.00 -1.97 3.58
CA GLU A 44 4.39 -1.55 3.38
C GLU A 44 4.65 -0.16 3.95
N SER A 45 3.75 0.80 3.70
CA SER A 45 3.90 2.16 4.23
C SER A 45 3.93 2.20 5.77
N LEU A 46 3.09 1.40 6.44
CA LEU A 46 3.08 1.29 7.90
C LEU A 46 4.38 0.65 8.42
N LYS A 47 4.88 -0.38 7.73
CA LYS A 47 6.15 -1.03 8.06
C LYS A 47 7.33 -0.07 7.91
N GLU A 48 7.34 0.76 6.87
CA GLU A 48 8.38 1.78 6.66
C GLU A 48 8.36 2.85 7.77
N VAL A 49 7.18 3.31 8.20
CA VAL A 49 7.06 4.22 9.35
C VAL A 49 7.61 3.57 10.62
N ALA A 50 7.24 2.31 10.89
CA ALA A 50 7.75 1.57 12.04
C ALA A 50 9.28 1.40 11.99
N LYS A 51 9.87 1.11 10.82
CA LYS A 51 11.34 1.04 10.64
C LYS A 51 12.01 2.37 10.94
N ARG A 52 11.45 3.50 10.48
CA ARG A 52 11.99 4.84 10.78
C ARG A 52 11.93 5.15 12.28
N MET A 53 10.82 4.82 12.94
CA MET A 53 10.68 5.00 14.39
C MET A 53 11.65 4.11 15.19
N LEU A 54 11.87 2.87 14.73
CA LEU A 54 12.91 2.00 15.29
C LEU A 54 14.32 2.55 15.06
N ALA A 55 14.56 3.28 13.95
CA ALA A 55 15.86 3.90 13.66
C ALA A 55 16.15 5.10 14.55
N ASP A 56 15.13 5.88 14.87
CA ASP A 56 15.22 7.04 15.77
C ASP A 56 15.54 6.63 17.23
N GLY A 57 15.11 5.43 17.65
CA GLY A 57 15.55 4.82 18.92
C GLY A 57 15.00 5.50 20.19
N MET A 58 14.22 6.58 20.06
CA MET A 58 13.63 7.30 21.19
C MET A 58 12.34 6.67 21.74
N LEU A 59 11.67 5.82 20.96
CA LEU A 59 10.34 5.29 21.26
C LEU A 59 10.39 3.83 21.76
N THR A 60 9.54 3.51 22.74
CA THR A 60 9.30 2.13 23.17
C THR A 60 8.53 1.36 22.10
N LEU A 61 8.73 0.04 22.03
CA LEU A 61 8.08 -0.82 21.02
C LEU A 61 6.55 -0.70 21.05
N GLU A 62 5.98 -0.47 22.22
CA GLU A 62 4.54 -0.26 22.44
C GLU A 62 4.04 1.02 21.75
N LYS A 63 4.75 2.14 21.92
CA LYS A 63 4.39 3.41 21.28
C LYS A 63 4.56 3.35 19.77
N ILE A 64 5.56 2.62 19.28
CA ILE A 64 5.76 2.42 17.82
C ILE A 64 4.60 1.63 17.22
N ALA A 65 4.11 0.60 17.91
CA ALA A 65 2.94 -0.16 17.49
C ALA A 65 1.67 0.70 17.47
N GLU A 66 1.45 1.52 18.50
CA GLU A 66 0.33 2.46 18.56
C GLU A 66 0.38 3.49 17.42
N TYR A 67 1.53 4.13 17.19
CA TYR A 67 1.66 5.16 16.14
C TYR A 67 1.62 4.59 14.73
N ALA A 68 2.23 3.43 14.50
CA ALA A 68 2.23 2.78 13.19
C ALA A 68 0.95 1.96 12.93
N GLY A 69 0.07 1.81 13.92
CA GLY A 69 -1.15 1.00 13.79
C GLY A 69 -0.86 -0.47 13.46
N LEU A 70 0.27 -0.99 13.91
CA LEU A 70 0.74 -2.36 13.67
C LEU A 70 0.67 -3.16 14.98
N PRO A 71 0.42 -4.48 14.93
CA PRO A 71 0.50 -5.30 16.13
C PRO A 71 1.93 -5.36 16.66
N LEU A 72 2.08 -5.47 17.98
CA LEU A 72 3.38 -5.53 18.67
C LEU A 72 4.30 -6.64 18.11
N ASP A 73 3.71 -7.76 17.68
CA ASP A 73 4.45 -8.89 17.12
C ASP A 73 5.10 -8.56 15.77
N GLU A 74 4.46 -7.72 14.94
CA GLU A 74 5.08 -7.26 13.69
C GLU A 74 6.22 -6.28 13.95
N VAL A 75 6.08 -5.38 14.92
CA VAL A 75 7.15 -4.44 15.30
C VAL A 75 8.36 -5.20 15.86
N LYS A 76 8.15 -6.28 16.63
CA LYS A 76 9.22 -7.16 17.10
C LYS A 76 9.93 -7.90 15.95
N LYS A 77 9.18 -8.41 14.97
CA LYS A 77 9.75 -9.04 13.76
C LYS A 77 10.59 -8.04 12.96
N LEU A 78 10.08 -6.83 12.73
CA LEU A 78 10.83 -5.77 12.04
C LEU A 78 12.11 -5.38 12.77
N LYS A 79 12.10 -5.37 14.11
CA LYS A 79 13.32 -5.18 14.91
C LYS A 79 14.29 -6.34 14.73
N ALA A 80 13.81 -7.58 14.78
CA ALA A 80 14.65 -8.78 14.61
C ALA A 80 15.29 -8.86 13.22
N GLU A 81 14.52 -8.60 12.15
CA GLU A 81 15.02 -8.53 10.76
C GLU A 81 16.10 -7.46 10.56
N ARG A 82 16.07 -6.38 11.34
CA ARG A 82 17.11 -5.34 11.30
C ARG A 82 18.36 -5.70 12.11
N THR A 83 18.23 -6.59 13.10
CA THR A 83 19.37 -6.97 13.98
C THR A 83 20.12 -8.18 13.45
N ALA A 84 19.61 -8.85 12.41
CA ALA A 84 20.27 -9.89 11.63
C ALA A 84 21.09 -9.27 10.48
#